data_AF-A0A5E8AU30-F1
#
_entry.id   AF-A0A5E8AU30-F1
#
_cell.length_a   1.000
_cell.length_b   1.000
_cell.length_c   1.000
_cell.angle_alpha   90.00
_cell.angle_beta   90.00
_cell.angle_gamma   90.00
#
_symmetry.space_group_name_H-M   'P 1'
#
loop_
_entity.id
_entity.type
_entity.pdbx_description
1 polymer ?
#
loop_
_entity_poly.entity_id
_entity_poly.type
_entity_poly.pdbx_seq_one_letter_code
_entity_poly.pdbx_strand_id
1 'polypeptide(L)'
;MKFSFLLIPFLLPVAACHQRQEVPSDGPNYTLVDEYDGIVVELFDSSVVDENRYNFNNKIFRGGTEFIYSYSYISPSGSELSFKTTDNGWEFISPDSSDQATITNITIKALSGQNNRPEYKQTVISYQLTPQTTFSISGAIENEANLWVHPPRDYLFRILELNPFPYVKFPLAVGKSWNWKLVFGPHWGDERWVTWEGNKENDITYTVTGSDIKDTKWGELLCYEIEAIASSELGETKLTSIFNEEVGFLELNYLNIDESQIRLILIDKID
;
A
#
# COMPACT_ATOMS: atom_id res chain seq x y z
N MET A 1 -21.30 78.87 -6.07
CA MET A 1 -21.07 77.67 -5.23
C MET A 1 -22.06 76.60 -5.62
N LYS A 2 -21.62 75.59 -6.39
CA LYS A 2 -22.43 74.40 -6.74
C LYS A 2 -21.72 73.20 -6.11
N PHE A 3 -22.36 72.54 -5.16
CA PHE A 3 -21.91 71.27 -4.60
C PHE A 3 -22.35 70.15 -5.55
N SER A 4 -21.38 69.47 -6.17
CA SER A 4 -21.62 68.19 -6.85
C SER A 4 -21.38 67.06 -5.84
N PHE A 5 -22.45 66.32 -5.53
CA PHE A 5 -22.37 65.04 -4.84
C PHE A 5 -21.80 63.99 -5.79
N LEU A 6 -20.67 63.37 -5.40
CA LEU A 6 -20.13 62.20 -6.07
C LEU A 6 -20.85 60.96 -5.52
N LEU A 7 -21.66 60.29 -6.35
CA LEU A 7 -22.21 58.97 -6.03
C LEU A 7 -21.09 57.93 -6.13
N ILE A 8 -20.80 57.23 -5.03
CA ILE A 8 -19.95 56.03 -5.02
C ILE A 8 -20.86 54.83 -5.33
N PRO A 9 -20.61 54.05 -6.40
CA PRO A 9 -21.38 52.84 -6.65
C PRO A 9 -20.88 51.73 -5.70
N PHE A 10 -21.79 51.22 -4.88
CA PHE A 10 -21.59 50.02 -4.07
C PHE A 10 -21.56 48.81 -5.01
N LEU A 11 -20.38 48.28 -5.32
CA LEU A 11 -20.21 47.00 -6.00
C LEU A 11 -20.39 45.88 -4.96
N LEU A 12 -21.55 45.24 -4.99
CA LEU A 12 -21.80 43.99 -4.28
C LEU A 12 -20.90 42.88 -4.86
N PRO A 13 -20.17 42.11 -4.05
CA PRO A 13 -19.45 40.94 -4.54
C PRO A 13 -20.47 39.88 -4.92
N VAL A 14 -20.61 39.62 -6.22
CA VAL A 14 -21.31 38.44 -6.70
C VAL A 14 -20.46 37.25 -6.29
N ALA A 15 -20.88 36.53 -5.26
CA ALA A 15 -20.35 35.22 -4.94
C ALA A 15 -20.62 34.32 -6.15
N ALA A 16 -19.64 34.18 -7.02
CA ALA A 16 -19.66 33.18 -8.08
C ALA A 16 -19.57 31.82 -7.40
N CYS A 17 -20.73 31.23 -7.12
CA CYS A 17 -20.86 29.83 -6.80
C CYS A 17 -20.37 29.06 -8.03
N HIS A 18 -19.09 28.69 -8.06
CA HIS A 18 -18.59 27.69 -8.99
C HIS A 18 -19.23 26.37 -8.55
N GLN A 19 -20.40 26.08 -9.11
CA GLN A 19 -20.85 24.69 -9.23
C GLN A 19 -19.75 23.96 -9.99
N ARG A 20 -19.01 23.12 -9.26
CA ARG A 20 -18.11 22.14 -9.86
C ARG A 20 -19.00 21.29 -10.76
N GLN A 21 -18.87 21.46 -12.07
CA GLN A 21 -19.46 20.52 -13.01
C GLN A 21 -18.83 19.16 -12.69
N GLU A 22 -19.63 18.24 -12.17
CA GLU A 22 -19.28 16.83 -12.13
C GLU A 22 -19.00 16.40 -13.57
N VAL A 23 -17.73 16.11 -13.85
CA VAL A 23 -17.36 15.38 -15.05
C VAL A 23 -18.03 14.01 -14.91
N PRO A 24 -18.91 13.60 -15.84
CA PRO A 24 -19.45 12.25 -15.81
C PRO A 24 -18.26 11.29 -15.86
N SER A 25 -18.08 10.45 -14.83
CA SER A 25 -17.09 9.39 -14.91
C SER A 25 -17.63 8.35 -15.89
N ASP A 26 -16.89 8.05 -16.96
CA ASP A 26 -17.25 7.03 -17.95
C ASP A 26 -17.10 5.58 -17.37
N GLY A 27 -17.25 5.43 -16.05
CA GLY A 27 -17.06 4.18 -15.32
C GLY A 27 -18.36 3.50 -14.90
N PRO A 28 -18.32 2.21 -14.57
CA PRO A 28 -19.46 1.52 -13.99
C PRO A 28 -19.85 2.16 -12.64
N ASN A 29 -21.15 2.30 -12.40
CA ASN A 29 -21.65 2.76 -11.11
C ASN A 29 -21.38 1.70 -10.03
N TYR A 30 -20.96 2.15 -8.84
CA TYR A 30 -20.75 1.33 -7.65
C TYR A 30 -21.24 2.03 -6.38
N THR A 31 -21.36 1.27 -5.30
CA THR A 31 -21.47 1.82 -3.94
C THR A 31 -20.25 1.43 -3.13
N LEU A 32 -19.86 2.30 -2.19
CA LEU A 32 -18.79 1.97 -1.25
C LEU A 32 -19.37 1.24 -0.03
N VAL A 33 -18.75 0.11 0.33
CA VAL A 33 -19.13 -0.70 1.49
C VAL A 33 -17.92 -1.04 2.34
N ASP A 34 -18.07 -1.02 3.66
CA ASP A 34 -17.06 -1.51 4.60
C ASP A 34 -17.19 -3.04 4.69
N GLU A 35 -16.20 -3.76 4.19
CA GLU A 35 -16.26 -5.23 4.06
C GLU A 35 -15.22 -5.98 4.90
N TYR A 36 -14.13 -5.31 5.30
CA TYR A 36 -13.02 -5.93 6.03
C TYR A 36 -12.67 -5.17 7.30
N ASP A 37 -13.69 -4.86 8.12
CA ASP A 37 -13.55 -4.18 9.41
C ASP A 37 -12.70 -2.90 9.32
N GLY A 38 -13.06 -2.06 8.35
CA GLY A 38 -12.48 -0.75 8.13
C GLY A 38 -12.02 -0.51 6.71
N ILE A 39 -11.79 -1.53 5.89
CA ILE A 39 -11.44 -1.36 4.46
C ILE A 39 -12.72 -1.22 3.64
N VAL A 40 -12.80 -0.12 2.93
CA VAL A 40 -13.90 0.25 2.06
C VAL A 40 -13.62 -0.26 0.65
N VAL A 41 -14.55 -1.04 0.12
CA VAL A 41 -14.48 -1.62 -1.24
C VAL A 41 -15.64 -1.14 -2.09
N GLU A 42 -15.45 -1.24 -3.39
CA GLU A 42 -16.50 -0.98 -4.37
C GLU A 42 -17.42 -2.20 -4.47
N LEU A 43 -18.72 -1.97 -4.44
CA LEU A 43 -19.74 -2.97 -4.70
C LEU A 43 -20.47 -2.57 -5.97
N PHE A 44 -20.29 -3.39 -7.01
CA PHE A 44 -20.95 -3.22 -8.29
C PHE A 44 -22.27 -3.98 -8.33
N ASP A 45 -23.22 -3.49 -9.14
CA ASP A 45 -24.39 -4.27 -9.52
C ASP A 45 -23.96 -5.55 -10.24
N SER A 46 -24.70 -6.65 -10.04
CA SER A 46 -24.39 -7.95 -10.64
C SER A 46 -24.34 -7.98 -12.17
N SER A 47 -24.92 -6.97 -12.85
CA SER A 47 -24.85 -6.79 -14.29
C SER A 47 -23.51 -6.21 -14.78
N VAL A 48 -22.70 -5.64 -13.89
CA VAL A 48 -21.36 -5.15 -14.21
C VAL A 48 -20.38 -6.33 -14.22
N VAL A 49 -20.13 -6.86 -15.41
CA VAL A 49 -19.26 -8.02 -15.64
C VAL A 49 -17.87 -7.65 -16.16
N ASP A 50 -17.54 -6.36 -16.24
CA ASP A 50 -16.21 -5.92 -16.66
C ASP A 50 -15.14 -6.45 -15.70
N GLU A 51 -14.13 -7.13 -16.25
CA GLU A 51 -13.04 -7.72 -15.49
C GLU A 51 -12.14 -6.66 -14.83
N ASN A 52 -12.13 -5.43 -15.36
CA ASN A 52 -11.37 -4.30 -14.85
C ASN A 52 -12.15 -3.40 -13.88
N ARG A 53 -13.38 -3.78 -13.49
CA ARG A 53 -14.23 -2.90 -12.66
C ARG A 53 -13.56 -2.43 -11.36
N TYR A 54 -12.72 -3.27 -10.73
CA TYR A 54 -11.99 -2.96 -9.50
C TYR A 54 -10.64 -2.25 -9.69
N ASN A 55 -10.27 -1.91 -10.92
CA ASN A 55 -9.08 -1.11 -11.21
C ASN A 55 -9.39 0.14 -12.06
N PHE A 56 -10.67 0.38 -12.39
CA PHE A 56 -11.10 1.38 -13.36
C PHE A 56 -10.80 2.81 -12.89
N ASN A 57 -11.01 3.09 -11.60
CA ASN A 57 -10.81 4.39 -10.99
C ASN A 57 -9.49 4.51 -10.21
N ASN A 58 -8.63 3.47 -10.25
CA ASN A 58 -7.33 3.52 -9.61
C ASN A 58 -6.50 4.67 -10.18
N LYS A 59 -5.85 5.43 -9.31
CA LYS A 59 -4.88 6.46 -9.68
C LYS A 59 -3.46 5.90 -9.71
N ILE A 60 -3.14 5.06 -8.72
CA ILE A 60 -1.80 4.53 -8.48
C ILE A 60 -1.66 3.13 -9.11
N PHE A 61 -2.48 2.16 -8.70
CA PHE A 61 -2.42 0.75 -9.15
C PHE A 61 -3.21 0.51 -10.43
N ARG A 62 -2.93 1.30 -11.47
CA ARG A 62 -3.59 1.15 -12.78
C ARG A 62 -3.12 -0.13 -13.47
N GLY A 63 -4.03 -0.80 -14.20
CA GLY A 63 -3.68 -2.01 -14.94
C GLY A 63 -2.49 -1.80 -15.88
N GLY A 64 -1.43 -2.58 -15.69
CA GLY A 64 -0.17 -2.48 -16.42
C GLY A 64 0.98 -1.82 -15.64
N THR A 65 0.67 -1.02 -14.61
CA THR A 65 1.68 -0.30 -13.84
C THR A 65 2.56 -1.27 -13.04
N GLU A 66 3.88 -1.03 -13.08
CA GLU A 66 4.88 -1.79 -12.33
C GLU A 66 5.61 -0.91 -11.32
N PHE A 67 5.82 -1.43 -10.13
CA PHE A 67 6.57 -0.80 -9.04
C PHE A 67 7.75 -1.70 -8.69
N ILE A 68 8.96 -1.20 -8.85
CA ILE A 68 10.18 -1.94 -8.57
C ILE A 68 10.74 -1.41 -7.25
N TYR A 69 10.82 -2.29 -6.26
CA TYR A 69 11.40 -2.01 -4.96
C TYR A 69 12.75 -2.71 -4.81
N SER A 70 13.76 -1.99 -4.32
CA SER A 70 14.90 -2.63 -3.66
C SER A 70 14.50 -3.00 -2.23
N TYR A 71 15.11 -4.05 -1.66
CA TYR A 71 14.94 -4.34 -0.24
C TYR A 71 16.29 -4.39 0.50
N SER A 72 16.23 -4.17 1.81
CA SER A 72 17.30 -4.52 2.74
C SER A 72 16.73 -5.24 3.96
N TYR A 73 17.49 -6.18 4.52
CA TYR A 73 17.15 -6.89 5.74
C TYR A 73 18.24 -6.71 6.79
N ILE A 74 17.83 -6.36 8.01
CA ILE A 74 18.70 -6.28 9.18
C ILE A 74 18.22 -7.32 10.18
N SER A 75 19.11 -8.24 10.56
CA SER A 75 18.81 -9.29 11.55
C SER A 75 18.58 -8.70 12.94
N PRO A 76 18.03 -9.49 13.88
CA PRO A 76 17.87 -9.05 15.27
C PRO A 76 19.21 -8.68 15.95
N SER A 77 20.32 -9.26 15.47
CA SER A 77 21.68 -8.91 15.95
C SER A 77 22.25 -7.64 15.32
N GLY A 78 21.51 -6.96 14.42
CA GLY A 78 21.95 -5.78 13.70
C GLY A 78 22.81 -6.06 12.46
N SER A 79 22.87 -7.32 12.01
CA SER A 79 23.66 -7.70 10.84
C SER A 79 22.84 -7.53 9.57
N GLU A 80 23.40 -6.88 8.55
CA GLU A 80 22.80 -6.86 7.22
C GLU A 80 22.98 -8.23 6.55
N LEU A 81 21.89 -8.79 6.02
CA LEU A 81 21.88 -10.06 5.30
C LEU A 81 21.10 -9.91 4.00
N SER A 82 21.52 -10.67 2.99
CA SER A 82 20.71 -10.94 1.80
C SER A 82 20.10 -12.33 1.91
N PHE A 83 19.17 -12.66 1.02
CA PHE A 83 18.71 -14.05 0.90
C PHE A 83 18.73 -14.53 -0.54
N LYS A 84 18.89 -15.84 -0.70
CA LYS A 84 18.83 -16.52 -2.00
C LYS A 84 17.91 -17.73 -1.92
N THR A 85 17.36 -18.09 -3.07
CA THR A 85 16.60 -19.35 -3.21
C THR A 85 17.56 -20.53 -3.36
N THR A 86 17.18 -21.67 -2.81
CA THR A 86 17.89 -22.95 -2.93
C THR A 86 16.91 -24.04 -3.37
N ASP A 87 17.42 -25.21 -3.77
CA ASP A 87 16.56 -26.36 -4.13
C ASP A 87 15.61 -26.78 -3.00
N ASN A 88 15.95 -26.46 -1.75
CA ASN A 88 15.18 -26.79 -0.55
C ASN A 88 14.47 -25.57 0.07
N GLY A 89 14.34 -24.46 -0.66
CA GLY A 89 13.66 -23.25 -0.21
C GLY A 89 14.50 -22.01 -0.37
N TRP A 90 14.97 -21.45 0.75
CA TRP A 90 15.78 -20.22 0.76
C TRP A 90 16.62 -20.12 2.02
N GLU A 91 17.73 -19.40 1.95
CA GLU A 91 18.65 -19.18 3.06
C GLU A 91 19.16 -17.73 3.09
N PHE A 92 19.54 -17.27 4.29
CA PHE A 92 20.27 -16.03 4.44
C PHE A 92 21.74 -16.21 4.06
N ILE A 93 22.31 -15.16 3.48
CA ILE A 93 23.72 -15.08 3.12
C ILE A 93 24.29 -13.73 3.55
N SER A 94 25.61 -13.67 3.73
CA SER A 94 26.30 -12.39 3.82
C SER A 94 26.16 -11.63 2.49
N PRO A 95 25.98 -10.30 2.49
CA PRO A 95 25.92 -9.50 1.26
C PRO A 95 27.14 -9.71 0.35
N ASP A 96 28.33 -9.91 0.92
CA ASP A 96 29.58 -10.17 0.19
C ASP A 96 29.61 -11.53 -0.52
N SER A 97 28.67 -12.43 -0.18
CA SER A 97 28.52 -13.77 -0.76
C SER A 97 27.41 -13.84 -1.81
N SER A 98 26.94 -12.68 -2.29
CA SER A 98 25.88 -12.60 -3.30
C SER A 98 26.27 -13.31 -4.60
N ASP A 99 25.31 -14.02 -5.18
CA ASP A 99 25.43 -14.80 -6.39
C ASP A 99 24.21 -14.62 -7.31
N GLN A 100 24.13 -15.38 -8.41
CA GLN A 100 23.04 -15.31 -9.38
C GLN A 100 21.68 -15.77 -8.85
N ALA A 101 21.61 -16.40 -7.67
CA ALA A 101 20.37 -16.82 -7.03
C ALA A 101 19.90 -15.82 -5.96
N THR A 102 20.73 -14.82 -5.66
CA THR A 102 20.45 -13.82 -4.62
C THR A 102 19.32 -12.90 -5.05
N ILE A 103 18.29 -12.81 -4.21
CA ILE A 103 17.16 -11.91 -4.47
C ILE A 103 17.63 -10.48 -4.26
N THR A 104 17.32 -9.59 -5.20
CA THR A 104 17.72 -8.16 -5.11
C THR A 104 16.52 -7.22 -5.05
N ASN A 105 15.49 -7.50 -5.85
CA ASN A 105 14.36 -6.59 -6.06
C ASN A 105 13.03 -7.33 -5.99
N ILE A 106 11.98 -6.58 -5.67
CA ILE A 106 10.58 -6.99 -5.73
C ILE A 106 9.88 -6.13 -6.77
N THR A 107 9.33 -6.73 -7.82
CA THR A 107 8.44 -6.05 -8.75
C THR A 107 6.99 -6.35 -8.37
N ILE A 108 6.23 -5.30 -8.08
CA ILE A 108 4.77 -5.36 -7.91
C ILE A 108 4.14 -4.89 -9.20
N LYS A 109 3.30 -5.71 -9.84
CA LYS A 109 2.59 -5.31 -11.06
C LYS A 109 1.10 -5.33 -10.84
N ALA A 110 0.43 -4.22 -11.13
CA ALA A 110 -1.03 -4.19 -11.25
C ALA A 110 -1.44 -4.85 -12.56
N LEU A 111 -2.22 -5.93 -12.47
CA LEU A 111 -2.69 -6.67 -13.63
C LEU A 111 -4.01 -6.10 -14.12
N SER A 112 -4.20 -6.11 -15.44
CA SER A 112 -5.53 -5.96 -16.03
C SER A 112 -6.33 -7.25 -15.82
N GLY A 113 -7.64 -7.10 -15.69
CA GLY A 113 -8.60 -8.19 -15.52
C GLY A 113 -8.88 -8.54 -14.06
N GLN A 114 -9.77 -9.52 -13.88
CA GLN A 114 -10.24 -9.96 -12.58
C GLN A 114 -9.62 -11.30 -12.20
N ASN A 115 -9.54 -11.56 -10.90
CA ASN A 115 -9.42 -12.93 -10.40
C ASN A 115 -10.73 -13.70 -10.71
N ASN A 116 -10.61 -14.97 -11.10
CA ASN A 116 -11.75 -15.84 -11.42
C ASN A 116 -12.68 -16.16 -10.22
N ARG A 117 -12.34 -15.65 -9.04
CA ARG A 117 -13.11 -15.77 -7.80
C ARG A 117 -14.17 -14.67 -7.72
N PRO A 118 -15.48 -15.01 -7.72
CA PRO A 118 -16.56 -14.01 -7.69
C PRO A 118 -16.50 -13.05 -6.49
N GLU A 119 -15.98 -13.51 -5.36
CA GLU A 119 -15.81 -12.75 -4.12
C GLU A 119 -14.60 -11.79 -4.13
N TYR A 120 -13.78 -11.86 -5.18
CA TYR A 120 -12.55 -11.09 -5.28
C TYR A 120 -12.83 -9.66 -5.77
N LYS A 121 -12.99 -8.75 -4.81
CA LYS A 121 -13.35 -7.33 -5.00
C LYS A 121 -12.14 -6.40 -4.94
N GLN A 122 -11.07 -6.76 -5.65
CA GLN A 122 -9.76 -6.11 -5.56
C GLN A 122 -9.11 -6.05 -6.94
N THR A 123 -8.26 -5.05 -7.15
CA THR A 123 -7.28 -5.08 -8.25
C THR A 123 -6.34 -6.24 -8.04
N VAL A 124 -6.13 -7.06 -9.06
CA VAL A 124 -5.16 -8.15 -9.01
C VAL A 124 -3.75 -7.59 -9.16
N ILE A 125 -2.86 -7.95 -8.24
CA ILE A 125 -1.43 -7.60 -8.32
C ILE A 125 -0.57 -8.85 -8.31
N SER A 126 0.58 -8.80 -8.98
CA SER A 126 1.61 -9.85 -8.90
C SER A 126 2.85 -9.36 -8.16
N TYR A 127 3.53 -10.28 -7.48
CA TYR A 127 4.87 -10.07 -6.93
C TYR A 127 5.86 -10.96 -7.67
N GLN A 128 6.90 -10.37 -8.21
CA GLN A 128 8.03 -11.09 -8.80
C GLN A 128 9.32 -10.71 -8.07
N LEU A 129 10.04 -11.71 -7.59
CA LEU A 129 11.32 -11.53 -6.92
C LEU A 129 12.45 -11.72 -7.92
N THR A 130 13.23 -10.69 -8.23
CA THR A 130 14.38 -10.84 -9.15
C THR A 130 15.50 -11.60 -8.44
N PRO A 131 16.08 -12.67 -9.03
CA PRO A 131 16.01 -13.08 -10.44
C PRO A 131 15.04 -14.23 -10.76
N GLN A 132 14.13 -14.57 -9.85
CA GLN A 132 13.07 -15.56 -10.13
C GLN A 132 12.18 -15.08 -11.27
N THR A 133 11.75 -16.03 -12.10
CA THR A 133 10.82 -15.79 -13.21
C THR A 133 9.37 -16.09 -12.83
N THR A 134 9.16 -16.77 -11.71
CA THR A 134 7.83 -17.03 -11.15
C THR A 134 7.34 -15.82 -10.38
N PHE A 135 6.02 -15.70 -10.28
CA PHE A 135 5.36 -14.67 -9.50
C PHE A 135 4.25 -15.27 -8.64
N SER A 136 3.94 -14.61 -7.54
CA SER A 136 2.72 -14.85 -6.75
C SER A 136 1.67 -13.79 -7.06
N ILE A 137 0.40 -14.12 -6.82
CA ILE A 137 -0.74 -13.21 -7.03
C ILE A 137 -1.36 -12.84 -5.69
N SER A 138 -1.71 -11.57 -5.53
CA SER A 138 -2.49 -11.05 -4.43
C SER A 138 -3.36 -9.87 -4.90
N GLY A 139 -3.80 -9.01 -3.99
CA GLY A 139 -4.70 -7.90 -4.32
C GLY A 139 -4.33 -6.55 -3.70
N ALA A 140 -4.82 -5.50 -4.36
CA ALA A 140 -4.88 -4.14 -3.88
C ALA A 140 -6.32 -3.60 -3.98
N ILE A 141 -6.70 -2.74 -3.05
CA ILE A 141 -7.98 -2.04 -3.05
C ILE A 141 -7.64 -0.55 -3.08
N GLU A 142 -8.02 0.13 -4.15
CA GLU A 142 -7.82 1.56 -4.32
C GLU A 142 -9.15 2.18 -4.77
N ASN A 143 -9.60 3.23 -4.07
CA ASN A 143 -10.78 4.01 -4.43
C ASN A 143 -10.72 5.37 -3.71
N GLU A 144 -11.79 6.16 -3.79
CA GLU A 144 -11.85 7.47 -3.16
C GLU A 144 -11.78 7.47 -1.62
N ALA A 145 -12.00 6.31 -0.96
CA ALA A 145 -11.97 6.18 0.48
C ALA A 145 -10.62 5.67 1.02
N ASN A 146 -9.94 4.77 0.30
CA ASN A 146 -8.69 4.19 0.76
C ASN A 146 -7.79 3.61 -0.34
N LEU A 147 -6.52 3.40 0.02
CA LEU A 147 -5.60 2.48 -0.64
C LEU A 147 -5.13 1.43 0.37
N TRP A 148 -5.35 0.15 0.09
CA TRP A 148 -4.83 -1.00 0.83
C TRP A 148 -4.12 -1.94 -0.12
N VAL A 149 -2.95 -2.44 0.25
CA VAL A 149 -2.15 -3.33 -0.59
C VAL A 149 -1.69 -4.50 0.25
N HIS A 150 -1.87 -5.72 -0.25
CA HIS A 150 -1.25 -6.88 0.37
C HIS A 150 0.29 -6.72 0.42
N PRO A 151 1.03 -7.22 1.43
CA PRO A 151 2.50 -7.30 1.32
C PRO A 151 2.94 -8.46 0.41
N PRO A 152 4.19 -8.46 -0.09
CA PRO A 152 4.81 -9.65 -0.68
C PRO A 152 4.91 -10.77 0.36
N ARG A 153 4.81 -12.04 -0.08
CA ARG A 153 4.75 -13.21 0.83
C ARG A 153 5.56 -14.41 0.38
N ASP A 154 6.48 -14.21 -0.55
CA ASP A 154 7.36 -15.29 -0.98
C ASP A 154 8.63 -15.31 -0.12
N TYR A 155 9.06 -16.50 0.28
CA TYR A 155 10.30 -16.75 1.02
C TYR A 155 10.43 -15.90 2.31
N LEU A 156 11.44 -15.01 2.38
CA LEU A 156 11.67 -14.08 3.50
C LEU A 156 10.43 -13.23 3.80
N PHE A 157 9.72 -12.80 2.77
CA PHE A 157 8.61 -11.86 2.92
C PHE A 157 7.36 -12.49 3.53
N ARG A 158 7.32 -13.82 3.74
CA ARG A 158 6.24 -14.47 4.51
C ARG A 158 6.03 -13.86 5.89
N ILE A 159 7.11 -13.37 6.51
CA ILE A 159 7.04 -12.70 7.82
C ILE A 159 6.13 -11.46 7.80
N LEU A 160 5.98 -10.80 6.64
CA LEU A 160 5.19 -9.57 6.50
C LEU A 160 3.69 -9.80 6.62
N GLU A 161 3.19 -11.04 6.59
CA GLU A 161 1.79 -11.31 6.95
C GLU A 161 1.51 -10.97 8.43
N LEU A 162 2.53 -11.03 9.30
CA LEU A 162 2.39 -10.69 10.72
C LEU A 162 2.48 -9.18 10.98
N ASN A 163 2.81 -8.38 9.95
CA ASN A 163 3.00 -6.94 10.04
C ASN A 163 1.73 -6.18 9.65
N PRO A 164 1.61 -4.89 10.02
CA PRO A 164 0.65 -4.00 9.39
C PRO A 164 0.83 -4.00 7.87
N PHE A 165 -0.27 -4.06 7.12
CA PHE A 165 -0.22 -3.97 5.67
C PHE A 165 -0.14 -2.50 5.23
N PRO A 166 0.46 -2.20 4.06
CA PRO A 166 0.39 -0.87 3.49
C PRO A 166 -1.08 -0.44 3.32
N TYR A 167 -1.51 0.53 4.13
CA TYR A 167 -2.89 0.96 4.20
C TYR A 167 -3.00 2.46 4.48
N VAL A 168 -3.88 3.13 3.74
CA VAL A 168 -4.11 4.59 3.76
C VAL A 168 -5.61 4.84 3.71
N LYS A 169 -6.13 5.70 4.60
CA LYS A 169 -7.52 6.22 4.50
C LYS A 169 -7.53 7.68 4.08
N PHE A 170 -8.24 8.00 3.00
CA PHE A 170 -8.41 9.36 2.49
C PHE A 170 -9.53 10.13 3.20
N PRO A 171 -9.50 11.48 3.19
CA PRO A 171 -8.35 12.32 2.84
C PRO A 171 -7.24 12.23 3.90
N LEU A 172 -5.98 12.40 3.51
CA LEU A 172 -4.84 12.37 4.42
C LEU A 172 -4.66 13.70 5.15
N ALA A 173 -4.40 13.62 6.46
CA ALA A 173 -4.08 14.78 7.30
C ALA A 173 -3.25 14.31 8.50
N VAL A 174 -2.25 15.08 8.89
CA VAL A 174 -1.43 14.80 10.08
C VAL A 174 -2.32 14.69 11.32
N GLY A 175 -2.10 13.65 12.13
CA GLY A 175 -2.91 13.31 13.30
C GLY A 175 -4.15 12.46 12.99
N LYS A 176 -4.46 12.17 11.73
CA LYS A 176 -5.53 11.23 11.38
C LYS A 176 -5.09 9.82 11.73
N SER A 177 -5.97 9.08 12.42
CA SER A 177 -5.74 7.67 12.77
C SER A 177 -6.93 6.80 12.39
N TRP A 178 -6.67 5.52 12.15
CA TRP A 178 -7.69 4.50 11.90
C TRP A 178 -7.20 3.13 12.38
N ASN A 179 -8.15 2.22 12.58
CA ASN A 179 -7.86 0.86 13.03
C ASN A 179 -8.21 -0.15 11.94
N TRP A 180 -7.57 -1.30 12.01
CA TRP A 180 -7.88 -2.48 11.21
C TRP A 180 -7.51 -3.74 12.00
N LYS A 181 -8.16 -4.86 11.67
CA LYS A 181 -7.86 -6.17 12.26
C LYS A 181 -7.38 -7.12 11.17
N LEU A 182 -6.37 -7.90 11.50
CA LEU A 182 -5.85 -8.93 10.59
C LEU A 182 -5.81 -10.28 11.30
N VAL A 183 -6.57 -11.24 10.79
CA VAL A 183 -6.50 -12.63 11.23
C VAL A 183 -5.49 -13.39 10.38
N PHE A 184 -4.56 -14.10 11.02
CA PHE A 184 -3.51 -14.86 10.34
C PHE A 184 -3.32 -16.24 10.98
N GLY A 185 -2.99 -17.23 10.15
CA GLY A 185 -2.88 -18.64 10.55
C GLY A 185 -1.43 -19.15 10.63
N PRO A 186 -1.20 -20.31 11.28
CA PRO A 186 0.13 -20.81 11.60
C PRO A 186 0.99 -21.19 10.38
N HIS A 187 0.38 -21.27 9.19
CA HIS A 187 1.08 -21.46 7.92
C HIS A 187 1.95 -20.27 7.51
N TRP A 188 1.87 -19.13 8.20
CA TRP A 188 2.79 -18.00 8.06
C TRP A 188 3.99 -18.07 9.02
N GLY A 189 3.98 -19.03 9.95
CA GLY A 189 5.11 -19.28 10.84
C GLY A 189 6.31 -19.88 10.12
N ASP A 190 7.47 -19.66 10.71
CA ASP A 190 8.75 -20.22 10.29
C ASP A 190 9.71 -20.25 11.48
N GLU A 191 10.52 -21.30 11.60
CA GLU A 191 11.45 -21.47 12.71
C GLU A 191 12.50 -20.35 12.80
N ARG A 192 12.72 -19.62 11.70
CA ARG A 192 13.64 -18.46 11.66
C ARG A 192 13.10 -17.23 12.40
N TRP A 193 11.79 -17.08 12.53
CA TRP A 193 11.17 -15.96 13.26
C TRP A 193 10.33 -16.45 14.43
N VAL A 194 9.14 -16.99 14.16
CA VAL A 194 8.24 -17.51 15.19
C VAL A 194 7.30 -18.55 14.59
N THR A 195 6.97 -19.56 15.40
CA THR A 195 5.96 -20.57 15.11
C THR A 195 4.89 -20.57 16.21
N TRP A 196 3.66 -20.94 15.86
CA TRP A 196 2.54 -20.96 16.79
C TRP A 196 1.45 -21.93 16.32
N GLU A 197 0.42 -22.10 17.15
CA GLU A 197 -0.77 -22.89 16.83
C GLU A 197 -2.04 -22.03 16.80
N GLY A 198 -3.01 -22.45 15.97
CA GLY A 198 -4.29 -21.77 15.80
C GLY A 198 -4.20 -20.43 15.07
N ASN A 199 -5.35 -19.84 14.78
CA ASN A 199 -5.41 -18.50 14.21
C ASN A 199 -5.14 -17.46 15.30
N LYS A 200 -4.44 -16.41 14.92
CA LYS A 200 -4.14 -15.23 15.72
C LYS A 200 -4.79 -14.02 15.06
N GLU A 201 -4.93 -12.94 15.82
CA GLU A 201 -5.45 -11.66 15.33
C GLU A 201 -4.51 -10.54 15.76
N ASN A 202 -4.17 -9.67 14.82
CA ASN A 202 -3.51 -8.39 15.07
C ASN A 202 -4.57 -7.30 15.21
N ASP A 203 -4.49 -6.54 16.30
CA ASP A 203 -5.11 -5.22 16.42
C ASP A 203 -4.13 -4.17 15.88
N ILE A 204 -4.53 -3.46 14.83
CA ILE A 204 -3.63 -2.55 14.10
C ILE A 204 -4.16 -1.12 14.18
N THR A 205 -3.32 -0.21 14.66
CA THR A 205 -3.59 1.23 14.65
C THR A 205 -2.64 1.92 13.67
N TYR A 206 -3.19 2.73 12.77
CA TYR A 206 -2.46 3.56 11.83
C TYR A 206 -2.60 5.03 12.23
N THR A 207 -1.56 5.83 12.05
CA THR A 207 -1.56 7.27 12.29
C THR A 207 -0.71 7.99 11.24
N VAL A 208 -1.24 9.05 10.66
CA VAL A 208 -0.44 9.99 9.85
C VAL A 208 0.38 10.85 10.81
N THR A 209 1.67 10.58 10.91
CA THR A 209 2.57 11.24 11.88
C THR A 209 3.18 12.52 11.34
N GLY A 210 3.31 12.64 10.02
CA GLY A 210 3.93 13.78 9.38
C GLY A 210 3.52 13.97 7.93
N SER A 211 3.84 15.14 7.41
CA SER A 211 3.77 15.46 5.99
C SER A 211 4.89 16.41 5.64
N ASP A 212 5.65 16.11 4.60
CA ASP A 212 6.74 16.97 4.14
C ASP A 212 6.95 16.84 2.63
N ILE A 213 7.52 17.86 2.02
CA ILE A 213 7.94 17.82 0.61
C ILE A 213 9.27 17.07 0.55
N LYS A 214 9.31 15.98 -0.21
CA LYS A 214 10.52 15.20 -0.43
C LYS A 214 11.01 15.41 -1.86
N ASP A 215 12.32 15.64 -2.01
CA ASP A 215 12.97 15.59 -3.31
C ASP A 215 13.15 14.13 -3.71
N THR A 216 12.56 13.75 -4.84
CA THR A 216 12.53 12.37 -5.34
C THR A 216 12.89 12.35 -6.82
N LYS A 217 13.13 11.14 -7.37
CA LYS A 217 13.38 11.01 -8.81
C LYS A 217 12.17 11.39 -9.69
N TRP A 218 10.96 11.46 -9.11
CA TRP A 218 9.75 11.92 -9.78
C TRP A 218 9.47 13.42 -9.54
N GLY A 219 10.44 14.14 -8.95
CA GLY A 219 10.34 15.55 -8.58
C GLY A 219 10.05 15.77 -7.10
N GLU A 220 9.73 17.01 -6.75
CA GLU A 220 9.31 17.40 -5.40
C GLU A 220 7.88 16.91 -5.15
N LEU A 221 7.72 15.99 -4.19
CA LEU A 221 6.44 15.38 -3.87
C LEU A 221 6.04 15.70 -2.43
N LEU A 222 4.79 16.14 -2.21
CA LEU A 222 4.20 16.12 -0.88
C LEU A 222 4.00 14.66 -0.47
N CYS A 223 4.72 14.23 0.56
CA CYS A 223 4.66 12.89 1.09
C CYS A 223 4.11 12.89 2.51
N TYR A 224 3.36 11.85 2.85
CA TYR A 224 2.84 11.59 4.18
C TYR A 224 3.64 10.46 4.81
N GLU A 225 3.98 10.64 6.08
CA GLU A 225 4.52 9.58 6.93
C GLU A 225 3.35 8.94 7.69
N ILE A 226 3.24 7.62 7.61
CA ILE A 226 2.18 6.85 8.23
C ILE A 226 2.83 5.76 9.07
N GLU A 227 2.65 5.84 10.39
CA GLU A 227 3.07 4.81 11.32
C GLU A 227 1.90 3.86 11.60
N ALA A 228 2.19 2.57 11.59
CA ALA A 228 1.26 1.52 11.95
C ALA A 228 1.89 0.59 12.98
N ILE A 229 1.13 0.28 14.02
CA ILE A 229 1.52 -0.66 15.08
C ILE A 229 0.48 -1.76 15.12
N ALA A 230 0.94 -3.01 14.98
CA ALA A 230 0.12 -4.20 15.15
C ALA A 230 0.50 -4.89 16.45
N SER A 231 -0.49 -5.26 17.26
CA SER A 231 -0.30 -6.01 18.49
C SER A 231 -1.13 -7.29 18.47
N SER A 232 -0.52 -8.41 18.84
CA SER A 232 -1.20 -9.69 19.08
C SER A 232 -0.59 -10.40 20.28
N GLU A 233 -1.08 -11.60 20.59
CA GLU A 233 -0.48 -12.44 21.62
C GLU A 233 0.91 -12.98 21.27
N LEU A 234 1.35 -12.86 20.01
CA LEU A 234 2.72 -13.21 19.61
C LEU A 234 3.73 -12.09 19.90
N GLY A 235 3.26 -10.85 20.00
CA GLY A 235 4.11 -9.66 20.14
C GLY A 235 3.61 -8.47 19.33
N GLU A 236 4.49 -7.49 19.16
CA GLU A 236 4.24 -6.25 18.44
C GLU A 236 5.07 -6.19 17.17
N THR A 237 4.47 -5.73 16.07
CA THR A 237 5.17 -5.42 14.81
C THR A 237 4.81 -4.01 14.35
N LYS A 238 5.66 -3.40 13.52
CA LYS A 238 5.45 -2.02 13.03
C LYS A 238 5.67 -1.91 11.54
N LEU A 239 5.02 -0.91 10.96
CA LEU A 239 5.29 -0.40 9.62
C LEU A 239 5.32 1.13 9.66
N THR A 240 6.40 1.74 9.19
CA THR A 240 6.43 3.17 8.85
C THR A 240 6.45 3.29 7.32
N SER A 241 5.45 3.97 6.76
CA SER A 241 5.29 4.15 5.33
C SER A 241 5.51 5.60 4.92
N ILE A 242 6.25 5.82 3.83
CA ILE A 242 6.30 7.11 3.14
C ILE A 242 5.41 7.02 1.90
N PHE A 243 4.35 7.81 1.85
CA PHE A 243 3.30 7.69 0.85
C PHE A 243 3.06 9.02 0.11
N ASN A 244 2.84 8.94 -1.20
CA ASN A 244 2.40 10.05 -2.04
C ASN A 244 1.14 9.66 -2.81
N GLU A 245 0.17 10.57 -2.94
CA GLU A 245 -1.13 10.29 -3.57
C GLU A 245 -1.08 10.00 -5.08
N GLU A 246 0.03 10.32 -5.77
CA GLU A 246 0.18 10.10 -7.21
C GLU A 246 1.15 8.94 -7.53
N VAL A 247 2.20 8.78 -6.73
CA VAL A 247 3.24 7.75 -6.93
C VAL A 247 2.94 6.46 -6.18
N GLY A 248 2.28 6.52 -5.02
CA GLY A 248 2.06 5.39 -4.13
C GLY A 248 3.02 5.34 -2.95
N PHE A 249 3.38 4.15 -2.49
CA PHE A 249 4.33 3.97 -1.39
C PHE A 249 5.77 4.11 -1.90
N LEU A 250 6.48 5.14 -1.43
CA LEU A 250 7.89 5.33 -1.77
C LEU A 250 8.80 4.47 -0.89
N GLU A 251 8.39 4.23 0.35
CA GLU A 251 9.17 3.49 1.32
C GLU A 251 8.25 2.76 2.31
N LEU A 252 8.62 1.53 2.67
CA LEU A 252 7.96 0.70 3.67
C LEU A 252 9.03 0.15 4.61
N ASN A 253 9.02 0.61 5.87
CA ASN A 253 9.96 0.20 6.91
C ASN A 253 9.26 -0.66 7.95
N TYR A 254 9.57 -1.95 7.96
CA TYR A 254 8.99 -2.93 8.86
C TYR A 254 9.91 -3.19 10.05
N LEU A 255 9.32 -3.23 11.24
CA LEU A 255 9.88 -3.92 12.40
C LEU A 255 9.08 -5.21 12.59
N ASN A 256 9.74 -6.35 12.42
CA ASN A 256 9.11 -7.66 12.40
C ASN A 256 9.02 -8.25 13.81
N ILE A 257 8.29 -9.36 13.91
CA ILE A 257 7.97 -10.04 15.17
C ILE A 257 9.20 -10.60 15.89
N ASP A 258 10.26 -10.89 15.15
CA ASP A 258 11.55 -11.38 15.66
C ASP A 258 12.54 -10.24 15.91
N GLU A 259 12.09 -8.99 15.87
CA GLU A 259 12.89 -7.75 15.98
C GLU A 259 13.80 -7.47 14.76
N SER A 260 13.74 -8.30 13.71
CA SER A 260 14.39 -7.99 12.44
C SER A 260 13.71 -6.82 11.73
N GLN A 261 14.42 -6.18 10.80
CA GLN A 261 13.89 -5.09 10.00
C GLN A 261 13.92 -5.44 8.52
N ILE A 262 12.83 -5.14 7.83
CA ILE A 262 12.77 -5.17 6.35
C ILE A 262 12.44 -3.76 5.88
N ARG A 263 13.24 -3.24 4.97
CA ARG A 263 12.98 -1.95 4.32
C ARG A 263 12.80 -2.17 2.83
N LEU A 264 11.70 -1.67 2.29
CA LEU A 264 11.42 -1.64 0.85
C LEU A 264 11.47 -0.19 0.38
N ILE A 265 12.24 0.09 -0.67
CA ILE A 265 12.37 1.44 -1.24
C ILE A 265 12.00 1.37 -2.72
N LEU A 266 11.04 2.19 -3.14
CA LEU A 266 10.64 2.28 -4.53
C LEU A 266 11.79 2.89 -5.34
N ILE A 267 12.39 2.08 -6.21
CA ILE A 267 13.49 2.50 -7.09
C ILE A 267 13.00 2.79 -8.50
N ASP A 268 11.86 2.23 -8.92
CA ASP A 268 11.25 2.56 -10.21
C ASP A 268 9.73 2.38 -10.26
N LYS A 269 9.08 3.15 -11.13
CA LYS A 269 7.66 3.05 -11.45
C LYS A 269 7.50 3.16 -12.96
N ILE A 270 6.90 2.15 -13.57
CA ILE A 270 6.65 2.06 -15.01
C ILE A 270 5.14 2.15 -15.22
N ASP A 271 4.70 3.10 -16.05
CA ASP A 271 3.29 3.34 -16.39
C ASP A 271 2.89 2.71 -17.74
#